data_AF-A0A2E7FLS6-F1
#
_entry.id   AF-A0A2E7FLS6-F1
#
_cell.length_a   1.000
_cell.length_b   1.000
_cell.length_c   1.000
_cell.angle_alpha   90.00
_cell.angle_beta   90.00
_cell.angle_gamma   90.00
#
_symmetry.space_group_name_H-M   'P 1'
#
loop_
_entity.id
_entity.type
_entity.pdbx_description
1 polymer ?
#
loop_
_entity_poly.entity_id
_entity_poly.type
_entity_poly.pdbx_seq_one_letter_code
_entity_poly.pdbx_strand_id
1 'polypeptide(L)' 'MNKNMTDRLNFSSRWTVFIAAVILVMGFSETSLAQTNSVKRPNIVLIMTDDQGFGDVCFHGNTELNTPNLDRLAS' A
#
# COMPACT_ATOMS: atom_id res chain seq x y z
N MET A 1 -1.47 63.80 4.03
CA MET A 1 -1.38 62.54 3.25
C MET A 1 -2.52 61.63 3.70
N ASN A 2 -3.40 61.21 2.78
CA ASN A 2 -4.72 60.66 3.09
C ASN A 2 -4.65 59.17 3.53
N LYS A 3 -5.07 58.87 4.76
CA LYS A 3 -5.13 57.48 5.29
C LYS A 3 -5.97 56.54 4.41
N ASN A 4 -6.95 57.08 3.69
CA ASN A 4 -7.80 56.32 2.78
C ASN A 4 -7.02 55.75 1.56
N MET A 5 -5.88 56.33 1.17
CA MET A 5 -5.04 55.78 0.09
C MET A 5 -4.18 54.60 0.56
N THR A 6 -3.63 54.66 1.77
CA THR A 6 -2.83 53.56 2.34
C THR A 6 -3.70 52.35 2.70
N ASP A 7 -4.93 52.59 3.16
CA ASP A 7 -5.88 51.52 3.49
C ASP A 7 -6.32 50.73 2.25
N ARG A 8 -6.45 51.40 1.10
CA ARG A 8 -6.76 50.76 -0.19
C ARG A 8 -5.62 49.88 -0.72
N LEU A 9 -4.37 50.30 -0.50
CA LEU A 9 -3.18 49.53 -0.90
C LEU A 9 -2.97 48.30 -0.02
N ASN A 10 -3.23 48.42 1.29
CA ASN A 10 -3.17 47.30 2.22
C ASN A 10 -4.34 46.31 2.01
N PHE A 11 -5.51 46.80 1.59
CA PHE A 11 -6.67 45.96 1.30
C PHE A 11 -6.44 45.05 0.07
N SER A 12 -5.89 45.58 -1.02
CA SER A 12 -5.59 44.77 -2.21
C SER A 12 -4.48 43.74 -1.97
N SER A 13 -3.42 44.12 -1.23
CA SER A 13 -2.32 43.20 -0.88
C SER A 13 -2.79 42.04 0.01
N ARG A 14 -3.65 42.32 1.01
CA ARG A 14 -4.25 41.27 1.88
C ARG A 14 -5.14 40.31 1.09
N TRP A 15 -5.87 40.82 0.11
CA TRP A 15 -6.70 40.00 -0.77
C TRP A 15 -5.85 39.10 -1.67
N THR A 16 -4.73 39.60 -2.20
CA THR A 16 -3.80 38.79 -3.01
C THR A 16 -3.16 37.66 -2.20
N VAL A 17 -2.71 37.93 -0.97
CA VAL A 17 -2.15 36.91 -0.08
C VAL A 17 -3.19 35.85 0.28
N PHE A 18 -4.46 36.27 0.50
CA PHE A 18 -5.55 35.35 0.77
C PHE A 18 -5.84 34.43 -0.42
N ILE A 19 -5.91 34.96 -1.64
CA ILE A 19 -6.07 34.15 -2.86
C ILE A 19 -4.90 33.17 -3.01
N ALA A 20 -3.66 33.63 -2.82
CA ALA A 20 -2.49 32.77 -2.94
C ALA A 20 -2.50 31.64 -1.90
N ALA A 21 -2.94 31.91 -0.67
CA ALA A 21 -3.10 30.89 0.37
C ALA A 21 -4.18 29.87 0.02
N VAL A 22 -5.30 30.30 -0.56
CA VAL A 22 -6.37 29.39 -1.02
C VAL A 22 -5.88 28.48 -2.15
N ILE A 23 -5.12 29.02 -3.11
CA ILE A 23 -4.52 28.23 -4.21
C ILE A 23 -3.50 27.23 -3.66
N LEU A 24 -2.69 27.63 -2.69
CA LEU A 24 -1.72 26.74 -2.04
C LEU A 24 -2.41 25.56 -1.33
N VAL A 25 -3.53 25.82 -0.64
CA VAL A 25 -4.30 24.79 0.07
C VAL A 25 -5.03 23.85 -0.92
N MET A 26 -5.56 24.38 -2.03
CA MET A 26 -6.24 23.56 -3.05
C MET A 26 -5.26 22.73 -3.90
N GLY A 27 -4.03 23.22 -4.12
CA GLY A 27 -2.99 22.53 -4.86
C GLY A 27 -2.42 21.29 -4.16
N PHE A 28 -2.69 21.11 -2.86
CA PHE A 28 -2.27 19.95 -2.06
C PHE A 28 -3.21 18.74 -2.22
N SER A 29 -3.74 18.54 -3.42
CA SER A 29 -4.47 17.32 -3.75
C SER A 29 -3.44 16.24 -4.07
N GLU A 30 -3.13 15.40 -3.08
CA GLU A 30 -2.37 14.18 -3.31
C GLU A 30 -3.11 13.35 -4.36
N THR A 31 -2.54 13.26 -5.56
CA THR A 31 -2.96 12.28 -6.54
C THR A 31 -2.59 10.91 -6.00
N SER A 32 -3.53 10.29 -5.26
CA SER A 32 -3.43 8.89 -4.89
C SER A 32 -3.27 8.09 -6.18
N LEU A 33 -2.03 7.66 -6.47
CA LEU A 33 -1.77 6.68 -7.51
C LEU A 33 -2.52 5.43 -7.08
N ALA A 34 -3.64 5.17 -7.77
CA ALA A 34 -4.33 3.90 -7.66
C ALA A 34 -3.30 2.82 -8.07
N GLN A 35 -2.67 2.20 -7.09
CA GLN A 35 -1.77 1.10 -7.31
C GLN A 35 -2.64 -0.02 -7.86
N THR A 36 -2.60 -0.22 -9.17
CA THR A 36 -3.23 -1.36 -9.84
C THR A 36 -2.46 -2.59 -9.40
N ASN A 37 -2.75 -3.07 -8.19
CA ASN A 37 -2.40 -4.40 -7.74
C ASN A 37 -3.22 -5.35 -8.62
N SER A 38 -2.74 -5.57 -9.85
CA SER A 38 -3.26 -6.64 -10.69
C SER A 38 -2.91 -7.93 -9.95
N VAL A 39 -3.88 -8.43 -9.19
CA VAL A 39 -3.80 -9.73 -8.55
C VAL A 39 -3.73 -10.73 -9.69
N LYS A 40 -2.51 -11.09 -10.09
CA LYS A 40 -2.29 -12.14 -11.08
C LYS A 40 -2.91 -13.40 -10.53
N ARG A 41 -3.67 -14.11 -11.36
CA ARG A 41 -4.23 -15.41 -10.97
C ARG A 41 -3.07 -16.33 -10.60
N PRO A 42 -3.07 -16.93 -9.40
CA PRO A 42 -2.02 -17.84 -9.00
C PRO A 42 -2.03 -19.10 -9.90
N ASN A 43 -0.87 -19.70 -10.10
CA ASN A 43 -0.80 -21.04 -10.70
C ASN A 43 -1.16 -22.08 -9.64
N ILE A 44 -1.89 -23.13 -10.02
CA ILE A 44 -2.23 -24.25 -9.13
C ILE A 44 -1.39 -25.45 -9.55
N VAL A 45 -0.63 -26.01 -8.60
CA VAL A 45 0.10 -27.26 -8.77
C VAL A 45 -0.46 -28.26 -7.75
N LEU A 46 -1.13 -29.30 -8.24
CA LEU A 46 -1.62 -30.40 -7.41
C LEU A 46 -0.61 -31.55 -7.46
N ILE A 47 -0.08 -31.91 -6.29
CA ILE A 47 0.80 -33.05 -6.10
C ILE A 47 0.02 -34.04 -5.22
N MET A 48 -0.12 -35.28 -5.69
CA MET A 48 -0.84 -36.35 -4.99
C MET A 48 0.00 -37.61 -5.00
N THR A 49 0.03 -38.27 -3.86
CA THR A 49 0.69 -39.55 -3.62
C THR A 49 -0.38 -40.60 -3.35
N ASP A 50 -0.13 -41.83 -3.79
CA ASP A 50 -0.99 -42.97 -3.46
C ASP A 50 -0.70 -43.44 -2.02
N ASP A 51 -1.74 -43.80 -1.28
CA ASP A 51 -1.69 -44.40 0.08
C ASP A 51 -0.82 -43.70 1.15
N GLN A 52 -0.46 -42.43 0.98
CA GLN A 52 0.31 -41.71 2.00
C GLN A 52 -0.55 -41.46 3.26
N GLY A 53 -0.16 -42.07 4.37
CA GLY A 53 -0.79 -41.89 5.68
C GLY A 53 -0.44 -40.54 6.31
N PHE A 54 -1.26 -40.11 7.28
CA PHE A 54 -1.04 -38.85 8.00
C PHE A 54 0.32 -38.81 8.71
N GLY A 55 0.79 -39.95 9.23
CA GLY A 55 2.06 -40.07 9.93
C GLY A 55 3.29 -40.21 9.03
N ASP A 56 3.16 -40.17 7.70
CA ASP A 56 4.26 -40.51 6.78
C ASP A 56 5.14 -39.30 6.39
N VAL A 57 5.04 -38.18 7.12
CA VAL A 57 5.83 -36.95 6.89
C VAL A 57 6.45 -36.44 8.19
N CYS A 58 7.65 -35.90 8.09
CA CYS A 58 8.42 -35.46 9.27
C CYS A 58 7.77 -34.30 10.00
N PHE A 59 7.17 -33.35 9.27
CA PHE A 59 6.48 -32.22 9.89
C PHE A 59 5.25 -32.63 10.73
N HIS A 60 4.76 -33.86 10.62
CA HIS A 60 3.76 -34.45 11.53
C HIS A 60 4.37 -35.23 12.71
N GLY A 61 5.68 -35.12 12.94
CA GLY A 61 6.38 -35.74 14.07
C GLY A 61 6.97 -37.12 13.80
N ASN A 62 7.00 -37.59 12.55
CA ASN A 62 7.71 -38.82 12.19
C ASN A 62 9.23 -38.61 12.21
N THR A 63 9.92 -39.31 13.12
CA THR A 63 11.38 -39.20 13.31
C THR A 63 12.20 -40.18 12.46
N GLU A 64 11.54 -41.19 11.87
CA GLU A 64 12.20 -42.26 11.11
C GLU A 64 12.28 -41.94 9.62
N LEU A 65 11.23 -41.32 9.08
CA LEU A 65 11.22 -40.83 7.71
C LEU A 65 11.98 -39.51 7.62
N ASN A 66 12.47 -39.18 6.43
CA ASN A 66 13.12 -37.90 6.14
C ASN A 66 12.48 -37.29 4.89
N THR A 67 11.67 -36.24 5.06
CA THR A 67 10.87 -35.60 3.98
C THR A 67 11.23 -34.12 3.77
N PRO A 68 12.51 -33.78 3.52
CA PRO A 68 13.01 -32.40 3.62
C PRO A 68 12.36 -31.43 2.62
N ASN A 69 11.92 -31.93 1.46
CA ASN A 69 11.21 -31.12 0.48
C ASN A 69 9.77 -30.82 0.90
N LEU A 70 9.07 -31.79 1.52
CA LEU A 70 7.72 -31.58 2.02
C LEU A 70 7.73 -30.71 3.28
N ASP A 71 8.73 -30.90 4.14
CA ASP A 71 8.90 -30.08 5.35
C ASP A 71 9.12 -28.60 4.99
N ARG A 72 9.92 -28.32 3.96
CA ARG A 72 10.12 -26.97 3.43
C ARG A 72 8.86 -26.37 2.77
N LEU A 73 7.96 -27.20 2.25
CA LEU A 73 6.67 -26.75 1.72
C LEU A 73 5.67 -26.43 2.84
N ALA A 74 5.83 -27.01 4.02
CA ALA A 74 4.94 -26.82 5.18
C ALA A 74 5.32 -25.62 6.07
N SER A 75 6.59 -25.19 6.05
CA SER A 75 7.14 -24.05 6.81
C SER A 75 6.86 -22.70 6.16
#